data_AF-A0A2D5ZV67-F1
#
_entry.id   AF-A0A2D5ZV67-F1
#
_cell.length_a   1.000
_cell.length_b   1.000
_cell.length_c   1.000
_cell.angle_alpha   90.00
_cell.angle_beta   90.00
_cell.angle_gamma   90.00
#
_symmetry.space_group_name_H-M   'P 1'
#
loop_
_entity.id
_entity.type
_entity.pdbx_description
1 polymer ?
#
loop_
_entity_poly.entity_id
_entity_poly.type
_entity_poly.pdbx_seq_one_letter_code
_entity_poly.pdbx_strand_id
1 'polypeptide(L)'
;MKQTPKGFANARQKTIVVITLLLLPLLYQNCASDHSFDPNSSSLSSDDQSELLASAEQKSLATLSVSCVGCHNEESVENGMVDPLDRQYLIDEGYIVPGQPQDSPLYVAIVDAIEPRDAGALSTEEKIAIRDWINFLGDNYSDRIDGVPDLPGEERPPGTYTEVAGVIQRNCGGCHINGNQAKFGTYEQLLNGYVIPNNLAGSLLWERIIDGTMPPAGMNLSAEDAQILSSWVTAGALNN
;
A
#
# COMPACT_ATOMS: atom_id res chain seq x y z
N MET A 1 -28.99 10.22 -71.29
CA MET A 1 -27.71 9.96 -71.99
C MET A 1 -27.05 11.28 -72.36
N LYS A 2 -25.72 11.32 -72.30
CA LYS A 2 -24.79 12.42 -72.66
C LYS A 2 -24.37 13.33 -71.50
N GLN A 3 -23.28 12.90 -70.85
CA GLN A 3 -22.26 13.78 -70.28
C GLN A 3 -21.59 14.56 -71.41
N THR A 4 -21.26 15.83 -71.15
CA THR A 4 -20.10 16.55 -71.70
C THR A 4 -19.82 17.82 -70.87
N PRO A 5 -18.59 18.35 -70.90
CA PRO A 5 -17.90 18.84 -69.71
C PRO A 5 -17.44 20.31 -69.81
N LYS A 6 -16.62 20.71 -68.81
CA LYS A 6 -15.56 21.75 -68.79
C LYS A 6 -15.88 23.01 -67.99
N GLY A 7 -15.11 23.20 -66.93
CA GLY A 7 -15.00 24.47 -66.20
C GLY A 7 -13.54 24.76 -65.84
N PHE A 8 -12.94 25.65 -66.63
CA PHE A 8 -11.87 26.60 -66.35
C PHE A 8 -10.52 26.17 -65.76
N ALA A 9 -9.50 26.38 -66.59
CA ALA A 9 -8.12 26.64 -66.23
C ALA A 9 -7.91 28.12 -65.84
N ASN A 10 -7.00 28.36 -64.89
CA ASN A 10 -6.08 29.51 -64.80
C ASN A 10 -4.98 29.08 -63.79
N ALA A 11 -3.70 28.90 -64.16
CA ALA A 11 -2.68 29.92 -64.42
C ALA A 11 -2.58 30.93 -63.24
N ARG A 12 -1.46 31.21 -62.57
CA ARG A 12 -0.03 31.11 -62.91
C ARG A 12 0.82 31.43 -61.65
N GLN A 13 2.07 30.95 -61.67
CA GLN A 13 3.29 31.57 -61.12
C GLN A 13 3.51 31.72 -59.60
N LYS A 14 4.34 30.78 -59.11
CA LYS A 14 5.67 31.00 -58.51
C LYS A 14 5.80 32.17 -57.52
N THR A 15 5.92 31.84 -56.25
CA THR A 15 6.91 32.49 -55.38
C THR A 15 7.54 31.42 -54.50
N ILE A 16 8.81 31.15 -54.78
CA ILE A 16 9.72 30.38 -53.95
C ILE A 16 10.08 31.32 -52.79
N VAL A 17 9.73 30.95 -51.56
CA VAL A 17 10.30 31.55 -50.35
C VAL A 17 11.07 30.44 -49.63
N VAL A 18 12.35 30.34 -49.98
CA VAL A 18 13.37 29.67 -49.19
C VAL A 18 13.76 30.64 -48.09
N ILE A 19 13.29 30.44 -46.87
CA ILE A 19 13.78 31.17 -45.69
C ILE A 19 13.99 30.15 -44.56
N THR A 20 15.25 29.69 -44.52
CA THR A 20 16.06 29.39 -43.33
C THR A 20 15.46 28.49 -42.23
N LEU A 21 15.87 27.22 -42.31
CA LEU A 21 16.42 26.48 -41.18
C LEU A 21 17.36 27.39 -40.37
N LEU A 22 16.98 27.76 -39.16
CA LEU A 22 17.86 28.33 -38.15
C LEU A 22 17.39 27.87 -36.76
N LEU A 23 17.97 26.74 -36.35
CA LEU A 23 18.38 26.40 -34.98
C LEU A 23 17.58 27.05 -33.84
N LEU A 24 16.59 26.32 -33.33
CA LEU A 24 16.20 26.37 -31.92
C LEU A 24 16.53 25.02 -31.25
N PRO A 25 17.71 24.88 -30.64
CA PRO A 25 17.88 24.05 -29.46
C PRO A 25 18.10 25.00 -28.28
N LEU A 26 17.05 25.67 -27.84
CA LEU A 26 17.07 26.39 -26.58
C LEU A 26 16.46 25.49 -25.51
N LEU A 27 17.39 24.83 -24.81
CA LEU A 27 17.31 24.49 -23.40
C LEU A 27 16.35 23.35 -23.02
N TYR A 28 16.67 22.13 -23.48
CA TYR A 28 16.61 21.01 -22.54
C TYR A 28 17.76 21.24 -21.55
N GLN A 29 17.48 21.94 -20.44
CA GLN A 29 18.31 21.76 -19.27
C GLN A 29 18.08 20.34 -18.81
N ASN A 30 19.03 19.48 -19.19
CA ASN A 30 19.26 18.22 -18.53
C ASN A 30 19.65 18.59 -17.10
N CYS A 31 18.72 18.54 -16.16
CA CYS A 31 19.05 18.54 -14.73
C CYS A 31 19.70 17.18 -14.42
N ALA A 32 20.93 17.00 -14.89
CA ALA A 32 21.86 16.10 -14.23
C ALA A 32 22.50 16.94 -13.14
N SER A 33 21.83 17.05 -11.99
CA SER A 33 22.54 17.40 -10.78
C SER A 33 23.58 16.30 -10.56
N ASP A 34 24.84 16.67 -10.73
CA ASP A 34 25.99 15.87 -10.33
C ASP A 34 25.97 15.81 -8.79
N HIS A 35 25.08 14.98 -8.25
CA HIS A 35 25.18 14.55 -6.87
C HIS A 35 26.35 13.58 -6.82
N SER A 36 27.53 14.12 -6.54
CA SER A 36 28.60 13.35 -5.94
C SER A 36 28.02 12.67 -4.71
N PHE A 37 27.74 11.38 -4.84
CA PHE A 37 27.25 10.54 -3.76
C PHE A 37 28.35 10.51 -2.70
N ASP A 38 28.22 11.34 -1.67
CA ASP A 38 29.02 11.23 -0.46
C ASP A 38 28.32 10.17 0.40
N PRO A 39 28.88 8.95 0.55
CA PRO A 39 28.27 7.89 1.34
C PRO A 39 28.19 8.21 2.84
N ASN A 40 28.70 9.39 3.28
CA ASN A 40 28.60 9.88 4.66
C ASN A 40 27.68 11.11 4.84
N SER A 41 26.93 11.52 3.82
CA SER A 41 25.94 12.61 3.93
C SER A 41 24.57 12.05 4.33
N SER A 42 24.40 11.71 5.61
CA SER A 42 23.22 11.06 6.20
C SER A 42 22.04 12.00 6.50
N SER A 43 21.75 12.93 5.60
CA SER A 43 20.52 13.72 5.66
C SER A 43 20.09 14.14 4.26
N LEU A 44 19.08 13.48 3.71
CA LEU A 44 18.32 14.01 2.59
C LEU A 44 17.83 15.42 2.91
N SER A 45 17.96 16.36 1.97
CA SER A 45 17.44 17.70 2.18
C SER A 45 15.91 17.66 2.34
N SER A 46 15.34 18.66 3.01
CA SER A 46 13.88 18.78 3.16
C SER A 46 13.16 18.83 1.82
N ASP A 47 13.82 19.40 0.80
CA ASP A 47 13.27 19.56 -0.53
C ASP A 47 13.22 18.20 -1.25
N ASP A 48 14.30 17.41 -1.15
CA ASP A 48 14.35 16.05 -1.70
C ASP A 48 13.30 15.12 -1.04
N GLN A 49 13.13 15.22 0.29
CA GLN A 49 12.11 14.44 1.01
C GLN A 49 10.69 14.80 0.56
N SER A 50 10.43 16.08 0.31
CA SER A 50 9.12 16.55 -0.15
C SER A 50 8.79 16.04 -1.56
N GLU A 51 9.79 15.99 -2.45
CA GLU A 51 9.62 15.47 -3.81
C GLU A 51 9.41 13.94 -3.81
N LEU A 52 10.18 13.23 -2.97
CA LEU A 52 10.02 11.78 -2.80
C LEU A 52 8.64 11.41 -2.25
N LEU A 53 8.16 12.13 -1.23
CA LEU A 53 6.81 11.94 -0.69
C LEU A 53 5.74 12.18 -1.77
N ALA A 54 5.84 13.27 -2.53
CA ALA A 54 4.87 13.59 -3.58
C ALA A 54 4.85 12.53 -4.69
N SER A 55 6.02 12.03 -5.09
CA SER A 55 6.16 10.96 -6.09
C SER A 55 5.61 9.63 -5.59
N ALA A 56 5.90 9.27 -4.32
CA ALA A 56 5.37 8.07 -3.70
C ALA A 56 3.85 8.12 -3.58
N GLU A 57 3.31 9.23 -3.04
CA GLU A 57 1.86 9.43 -2.95
C GLU A 57 1.18 9.32 -4.31
N GLN A 58 1.68 10.01 -5.34
CA GLN A 58 1.07 9.98 -6.66
C GLN A 58 0.94 8.56 -7.19
N LYS A 59 1.98 7.74 -7.02
CA LYS A 59 1.97 6.34 -7.44
C LYS A 59 0.99 5.53 -6.59
N SER A 60 1.01 5.69 -5.26
CA SER A 60 0.11 4.98 -4.34
C SER A 60 -1.35 5.30 -4.62
N LEU A 61 -1.72 6.57 -4.78
CA LEU A 61 -3.10 6.96 -5.08
C LEU A 61 -3.53 6.46 -6.46
N ALA A 62 -2.64 6.44 -7.46
CA ALA A 62 -2.95 5.85 -8.75
C ALA A 62 -3.23 4.34 -8.63
N THR A 63 -2.43 3.62 -7.85
CA THR A 63 -2.63 2.21 -7.53
C THR A 63 -3.96 1.97 -6.82
N LEU A 64 -4.24 2.71 -5.74
CA LEU A 64 -5.48 2.59 -4.96
C LEU A 64 -6.72 2.95 -5.79
N SER A 65 -6.60 3.93 -6.69
CA SER A 65 -7.67 4.34 -7.60
C SER A 65 -8.11 3.20 -8.52
N VAL A 66 -7.13 2.49 -9.10
CA VAL A 66 -7.40 1.38 -10.02
C VAL A 66 -7.88 0.14 -9.28
N SER A 67 -7.28 -0.16 -8.13
CA SER A 67 -7.41 -1.46 -7.48
C SER A 67 -8.44 -1.51 -6.35
N CYS A 68 -8.78 -0.38 -5.72
CA CYS A 68 -9.58 -0.36 -4.48
C CYS A 68 -10.91 0.39 -4.62
N VAL A 69 -10.95 1.49 -5.39
CA VAL A 69 -12.15 2.37 -5.48
C VAL A 69 -13.38 1.64 -6.03
N GLY A 70 -13.21 0.61 -6.85
CA GLY A 70 -14.32 -0.18 -7.37
C GLY A 70 -15.20 -0.79 -6.28
N CYS A 71 -14.62 -1.13 -5.13
CA CYS A 71 -15.30 -1.74 -3.99
C CYS A 71 -15.31 -0.89 -2.71
N HIS A 72 -14.41 0.09 -2.60
CA HIS A 72 -14.29 1.00 -1.46
C HIS A 72 -14.59 2.44 -1.91
N ASN A 73 -15.86 2.84 -1.77
CA ASN A 73 -16.34 4.18 -2.09
C ASN A 73 -17.58 4.50 -1.23
N GLU A 74 -18.08 5.74 -1.28
CA GLU A 74 -19.28 6.16 -0.53
C GLU A 74 -20.53 5.28 -0.78
N GLU A 75 -20.63 4.66 -1.96
CA GLU A 75 -21.77 3.84 -2.37
C GLU A 75 -21.56 2.34 -2.10
N SER A 76 -20.30 1.92 -1.95
CA SER A 76 -19.87 0.55 -1.69
C SER A 76 -18.93 0.58 -0.49
N VAL A 77 -19.50 0.48 0.70
CA VAL A 77 -18.73 0.37 1.95
C VAL A 77 -18.65 -1.10 2.31
N GLU A 78 -17.75 -1.84 1.67
CA GLU A 78 -17.38 -3.17 2.15
C GLU A 78 -16.36 -3.01 3.28
N ASN A 79 -16.70 -3.49 4.48
CA ASN A 79 -15.82 -3.54 5.66
C ASN A 79 -15.30 -2.18 6.17
N GLY A 80 -16.06 -1.11 6.00
CA GLY A 80 -15.87 0.16 6.71
C GLY A 80 -14.95 1.19 6.05
N MET A 81 -14.09 0.79 5.10
CA MET A 81 -13.25 1.75 4.35
C MET A 81 -14.06 2.41 3.22
N VAL A 82 -14.27 3.72 3.33
CA VAL A 82 -15.15 4.51 2.47
C VAL A 82 -14.41 5.27 1.38
N ASP A 83 -13.20 5.79 1.65
CA ASP A 83 -12.44 6.55 0.66
C ASP A 83 -10.95 6.17 0.69
N PRO A 84 -10.49 5.27 -0.19
CA PRO A 84 -9.08 4.89 -0.26
C PRO A 84 -8.20 5.95 -0.93
N LEU A 85 -8.75 7.08 -1.38
CA LEU A 85 -8.01 8.17 -2.02
C LEU A 85 -7.82 9.38 -1.11
N ASP A 86 -8.61 9.52 -0.05
CA ASP A 86 -8.42 10.56 0.95
C ASP A 86 -7.37 10.12 1.98
N ARG A 87 -6.16 10.64 1.81
CA ARG A 87 -5.04 10.45 2.74
C ARG A 87 -5.42 10.77 4.19
N GLN A 88 -6.09 11.90 4.42
CA GLN A 88 -6.37 12.35 5.79
C GLN A 88 -7.38 11.42 6.45
N TYR A 89 -8.41 11.01 5.71
CA TYR A 89 -9.36 9.98 6.15
C TYR A 89 -8.66 8.66 6.50
N LEU A 90 -7.75 8.18 5.65
CA LEU A 90 -7.01 6.94 5.89
C LEU A 90 -6.17 7.00 7.18
N ILE A 91 -5.63 8.17 7.52
CA ILE A 91 -4.89 8.39 8.77
C ILE A 91 -5.85 8.49 9.95
N ASP A 92 -6.91 9.28 9.83
CA ASP A 92 -7.84 9.58 10.93
C ASP A 92 -8.62 8.33 11.37
N GLU A 93 -8.99 7.46 10.42
CA GLU A 93 -9.65 6.18 10.70
C GLU A 93 -8.66 5.05 11.03
N GLY A 94 -7.35 5.31 10.99
CA GLY A 94 -6.31 4.36 11.40
C GLY A 94 -5.98 3.27 10.36
N TYR A 95 -6.42 3.39 9.12
CA TYR A 95 -6.00 2.53 8.01
C TYR A 95 -4.52 2.72 7.65
N ILE A 96 -3.99 3.93 7.90
CA ILE A 96 -2.58 4.28 7.79
C ILE A 96 -2.07 4.75 9.15
N VAL A 97 -0.96 4.16 9.59
CA VAL A 97 -0.12 4.66 10.69
C VAL A 97 1.12 5.33 10.07
N PRO A 98 1.22 6.67 10.10
CA PRO A 98 2.33 7.38 9.48
C PRO A 98 3.71 6.88 9.92
N GLY A 99 4.60 6.65 8.97
CA GLY A 99 5.95 6.14 9.20
C GLY A 99 6.03 4.64 9.49
N GLN A 100 4.89 3.95 9.53
CA GLN A 100 4.80 2.57 10.00
C GLN A 100 3.90 1.73 9.06
N PRO A 101 4.41 1.33 7.88
CA PRO A 101 3.65 0.54 6.91
C PRO A 101 3.21 -0.80 7.48
N GLN A 102 4.04 -1.45 8.30
CA GLN A 102 3.67 -2.72 8.92
C GLN A 102 2.60 -2.57 10.01
N ASP A 103 2.41 -1.35 10.54
CA ASP A 103 1.34 -1.02 11.50
C ASP A 103 0.06 -0.55 10.78
N SER A 104 0.10 -0.41 9.45
CA SER A 104 -0.99 0.16 8.67
C SER A 104 -1.87 -0.96 8.09
N PRO A 105 -3.13 -1.12 8.55
CA PRO A 105 -4.05 -2.13 8.02
C PRO A 105 -4.16 -2.15 6.50
N LEU A 106 -4.12 -0.97 5.86
CA LEU A 106 -4.11 -0.84 4.40
C LEU A 106 -2.96 -1.63 3.74
N TYR A 107 -1.74 -1.43 4.24
CA TYR A 107 -0.56 -2.04 3.63
C TYR A 107 -0.47 -3.54 3.94
N VAL A 108 -0.82 -3.92 5.16
CA VAL A 108 -0.85 -5.33 5.58
C VAL A 108 -1.86 -6.13 4.75
N ALA A 109 -3.07 -5.61 4.53
CA ALA A 109 -4.08 -6.26 3.70
C ALA A 109 -3.58 -6.49 2.25
N ILE A 110 -2.78 -5.57 1.73
CA ILE A 110 -2.19 -5.62 0.39
C ILE A 110 -1.06 -6.67 0.30
N VAL A 111 -0.16 -6.68 1.29
CA VAL A 111 0.98 -7.61 1.28
C VAL A 111 0.51 -9.05 1.49
N ASP A 112 -0.45 -9.25 2.39
CA ASP A 112 -1.04 -10.56 2.72
C ASP A 112 -2.04 -11.07 1.66
N ALA A 113 -2.20 -10.33 0.56
CA ALA A 113 -3.09 -10.67 -0.56
C ALA A 113 -4.56 -10.88 -0.12
N ILE A 114 -5.00 -10.13 0.90
CA ILE A 114 -6.39 -10.07 1.33
C ILE A 114 -7.15 -9.12 0.42
N GLU A 115 -6.52 -7.98 0.13
CA GLU A 115 -7.00 -7.01 -0.83
C GLU A 115 -5.91 -6.73 -1.89
N PRO A 116 -6.28 -6.37 -3.13
CA PRO A 116 -7.65 -6.34 -3.67
C PRO A 116 -8.11 -7.74 -4.12
N ARG A 117 -9.34 -8.14 -3.78
CA ARG A 117 -9.88 -9.47 -4.13
C ARG A 117 -10.05 -9.69 -5.64
N ASP A 118 -10.56 -8.68 -6.36
CA ASP A 118 -10.97 -8.81 -7.76
C ASP A 118 -9.96 -8.24 -8.77
N ALA A 119 -9.09 -7.32 -8.34
CA ALA A 119 -8.05 -6.74 -9.21
C ALA A 119 -6.81 -7.65 -9.35
N GLY A 120 -6.75 -8.74 -8.59
CA GLY A 120 -5.58 -9.60 -8.48
C GLY A 120 -4.47 -8.99 -7.62
N ALA A 121 -3.46 -9.78 -7.28
CA ALA A 121 -2.38 -9.31 -6.44
C ALA A 121 -1.61 -8.14 -7.09
N LEU A 122 -1.43 -7.07 -6.33
CA LEU A 122 -0.59 -5.93 -6.69
C LEU A 122 0.83 -6.37 -7.02
N SER A 123 1.45 -5.71 -8.00
CA SER A 123 2.86 -5.92 -8.35
C SER A 123 3.78 -5.49 -7.21
N THR A 124 5.02 -6.00 -7.23
CA THR A 124 6.05 -5.63 -6.25
C THR A 124 6.29 -4.11 -6.24
N GLU A 125 6.32 -3.48 -7.41
CA GLU A 125 6.53 -2.04 -7.57
C GLU A 125 5.37 -1.23 -6.97
N GLU A 126 4.13 -1.67 -7.14
CA GLU A 126 2.96 -1.04 -6.54
C GLU A 126 2.95 -1.16 -5.02
N LYS A 127 3.29 -2.34 -4.50
CA LYS A 127 3.45 -2.56 -3.05
C LYS A 127 4.54 -1.66 -2.47
N ILE A 128 5.68 -1.56 -3.15
CA ILE A 128 6.78 -0.65 -2.75
C ILE A 128 6.32 0.81 -2.72
N ALA A 129 5.58 1.26 -3.72
CA ALA A 129 5.10 2.64 -3.75
C ALA A 129 4.22 2.96 -2.53
N ILE A 130 3.27 2.08 -2.20
CA ILE A 130 2.38 2.24 -1.02
C ILE A 130 3.17 2.18 0.29
N ARG A 131 4.11 1.25 0.42
CA ARG A 131 5.01 1.18 1.58
C ARG A 131 5.77 2.48 1.79
N ASP A 132 6.41 2.96 0.73
CA ASP A 132 7.29 4.12 0.78
C ASP A 132 6.46 5.39 1.06
N TRP A 133 5.28 5.51 0.45
CA TRP A 133 4.34 6.58 0.77
C TRP A 133 4.01 6.61 2.26
N ILE A 134 3.61 5.49 2.86
CA ILE A 134 3.30 5.43 4.30
C ILE A 134 4.52 5.76 5.16
N ASN A 135 5.71 5.28 4.80
CA ASN A 135 6.96 5.63 5.48
C ASN A 135 7.22 7.14 5.45
N PHE A 136 7.07 7.79 4.29
CA PHE A 136 7.29 9.23 4.14
C PHE A 136 6.26 10.10 4.87
N LEU A 137 5.11 9.55 5.28
CA LEU A 137 4.15 10.28 6.11
C LEU A 137 4.64 10.48 7.56
N GLY A 138 5.63 9.71 8.01
CA GLY A 138 6.22 9.87 9.34
C GLY A 138 7.37 10.89 9.35
N ASP A 139 7.51 11.63 10.45
CA ASP A 139 8.59 12.63 10.66
C ASP A 139 10.00 12.01 10.76
N ASN A 140 10.10 10.67 10.80
CA ASN A 140 11.34 9.92 10.95
C ASN A 140 11.67 9.14 9.67
N TYR A 141 11.91 9.83 8.57
CA TYR A 141 12.67 9.23 7.47
C TYR A 141 14.14 9.11 7.90
N SER A 142 14.45 8.12 8.75
CA SER A 142 15.84 7.74 8.91
C SER A 142 16.23 6.93 7.67
N ASP A 143 17.34 7.28 7.03
CA ASP A 143 17.98 6.58 5.89
C ASP A 143 18.23 5.07 6.13
N ARG A 144 17.78 4.50 7.25
CA ARG A 144 17.70 3.07 7.44
C ARG A 144 16.56 2.44 6.62
N ILE A 145 16.88 2.27 5.35
CA ILE A 145 16.64 1.00 4.64
C ILE A 145 17.26 -0.19 5.43
N ASP A 146 18.12 0.03 6.42
CA ASP A 146 18.65 -0.97 7.36
C ASP A 146 17.64 -1.32 8.46
N GLY A 147 16.54 -1.93 8.07
CA GLY A 147 15.53 -2.45 9.00
C GLY A 147 14.30 -3.03 8.33
N VAL A 148 14.31 -3.21 7.00
CA VAL A 148 13.15 -3.64 6.22
C VAL A 148 13.21 -5.15 5.97
N PRO A 149 12.53 -6.01 6.74
CA PRO A 149 11.89 -7.16 6.15
C PRO A 149 10.46 -6.77 5.80
N ASP A 150 10.24 -6.48 4.52
CA ASP A 150 9.47 -7.38 3.64
C ASP A 150 9.43 -6.79 2.22
N LEU A 151 10.48 -7.04 1.45
CA LEU A 151 10.25 -7.45 0.06
C LEU A 151 9.78 -8.91 0.13
N PRO A 152 8.89 -9.37 -0.78
CA PRO A 152 8.51 -10.78 -0.83
C PRO A 152 9.77 -11.66 -0.95
N GLY A 153 10.19 -12.27 0.16
CA GLY A 153 11.36 -13.15 0.20
C GLY A 153 12.30 -13.04 1.41
N GLU A 154 12.08 -12.16 2.39
CA GLU A 154 12.86 -12.20 3.64
C GLU A 154 12.07 -12.95 4.71
N GLU A 155 12.26 -14.29 4.76
CA GLU A 155 11.59 -15.18 5.71
C GLU A 155 11.93 -14.80 7.16
N ARG A 156 11.09 -13.96 7.78
CA ARG A 156 11.07 -13.85 9.24
C ARG A 156 10.63 -15.20 9.80
N PRO A 157 11.29 -15.72 10.87
CA PRO A 157 10.86 -16.98 11.47
C PRO A 157 9.38 -16.88 11.86
N PRO A 158 8.61 -17.95 11.65
CA PRO A 158 7.20 -17.94 11.98
C PRO A 158 7.02 -17.67 13.47
N GLY A 159 6.04 -16.84 13.83
CA GLY A 159 5.65 -16.68 15.23
C GLY A 159 5.38 -18.03 15.87
N THR A 160 5.73 -18.19 17.14
CA THR A 160 5.42 -19.39 17.93
C THR A 160 4.03 -19.28 18.54
N TYR A 161 3.39 -20.41 18.88
CA TYR A 161 2.13 -20.34 19.60
C TYR A 161 2.29 -19.64 20.97
N THR A 162 3.46 -19.76 21.61
CA THR A 162 3.74 -19.04 22.87
C THR A 162 3.68 -17.52 22.68
N GLU A 163 4.25 -16.99 21.60
CA GLU A 163 4.18 -15.56 21.29
C GLU A 163 2.74 -15.14 20.96
N VAL A 164 2.05 -15.93 20.12
CA VAL A 164 0.63 -15.71 19.78
C VAL A 164 -0.25 -15.72 21.02
N ALA A 165 -0.08 -16.66 21.95
CA ALA A 165 -0.83 -16.71 23.19
C ALA A 165 -0.59 -15.44 24.03
N GLY A 166 0.64 -14.92 24.03
CA GLY A 166 0.99 -13.63 24.64
C GLY A 166 0.24 -12.46 24.00
N VAL A 167 0.17 -12.41 22.67
CA VAL A 167 -0.60 -11.41 21.90
C VAL A 167 -2.08 -11.49 22.23
N ILE A 168 -2.68 -12.69 22.15
CA ILE A 168 -4.10 -12.91 22.45
C ILE A 168 -4.43 -12.52 23.89
N GLN A 169 -3.59 -12.89 24.85
CA GLN A 169 -3.80 -12.56 26.26
C GLN A 169 -3.77 -11.05 26.51
N ARG A 170 -2.84 -10.34 25.88
CA ARG A 170 -2.64 -8.90 26.06
C ARG A 170 -3.73 -8.07 25.39
N ASN A 171 -4.06 -8.38 24.13
CA ASN A 171 -4.89 -7.52 23.29
C ASN A 171 -6.35 -7.99 23.23
N CYS A 172 -6.60 -9.29 23.35
CA CYS A 172 -7.94 -9.88 23.18
C CYS A 172 -8.50 -10.43 24.49
N GLY A 173 -7.64 -10.71 25.48
CA GLY A 173 -7.95 -11.50 26.67
C GLY A 173 -9.04 -10.91 27.56
N GLY A 174 -9.14 -9.58 27.62
CA GLY A 174 -10.19 -8.91 28.39
C GLY A 174 -11.60 -9.36 28.00
N CYS A 175 -11.85 -9.52 26.69
CA CYS A 175 -13.17 -9.88 26.16
C CYS A 175 -13.28 -11.36 25.81
N HIS A 176 -12.25 -11.93 25.18
CA HIS A 176 -12.27 -13.26 24.57
C HIS A 176 -11.71 -14.38 25.46
N ILE A 177 -11.11 -14.03 26.61
CA ILE A 177 -10.70 -15.00 27.65
C ILE A 177 -11.54 -14.79 28.90
N ASN A 178 -11.54 -13.57 29.43
CA ASN A 178 -12.15 -13.23 30.72
C ASN A 178 -13.58 -12.67 30.59
N GLY A 179 -13.98 -12.23 29.40
CA GLY A 179 -15.29 -11.60 29.16
C GLY A 179 -16.42 -12.60 28.83
N ASN A 180 -17.48 -12.13 28.17
CA ASN A 180 -18.61 -12.95 27.73
C ASN A 180 -18.66 -13.15 26.20
N GLN A 181 -17.58 -12.82 25.50
CA GLN A 181 -17.50 -12.99 24.05
C GLN A 181 -17.09 -14.42 23.66
N ALA A 182 -17.10 -14.69 22.35
CA ALA A 182 -16.50 -15.86 21.72
C ALA A 182 -15.14 -16.19 22.34
N LYS A 183 -14.96 -17.45 22.76
CA LYS A 183 -13.77 -17.89 23.51
C LYS A 183 -12.71 -18.47 22.57
N PHE A 184 -11.51 -17.89 22.63
CA PHE A 184 -10.33 -18.35 21.90
C PHE A 184 -9.03 -18.20 22.71
N GLY A 185 -9.10 -18.43 24.02
CA GLY A 185 -7.94 -18.29 24.91
C GLY A 185 -6.93 -19.44 24.87
N THR A 186 -7.25 -20.53 24.17
CA THR A 186 -6.37 -21.69 24.00
C THR A 186 -6.17 -22.01 22.53
N TYR A 187 -5.11 -22.76 22.23
CA TYR A 187 -4.76 -23.22 20.90
C TYR A 187 -5.93 -23.93 20.21
N GLU A 188 -6.57 -24.87 20.91
CA GLU A 188 -7.70 -25.64 20.39
C GLU A 188 -8.91 -24.75 20.12
N GLN A 189 -9.13 -23.73 20.94
CA GLN A 189 -10.22 -22.79 20.74
C GLN A 189 -9.97 -21.87 19.55
N LEU A 190 -8.73 -21.40 19.34
CA LEU A 190 -8.35 -20.59 18.18
C LEU A 190 -8.59 -21.35 16.87
N LEU A 191 -8.17 -22.60 16.80
CA LEU A 191 -8.36 -23.45 15.61
C LEU A 191 -9.80 -23.95 15.43
N ASN A 192 -10.69 -23.68 16.39
CA ASN A 192 -12.10 -24.01 16.27
C ASN A 192 -12.88 -22.92 15.50
N GLY A 193 -12.40 -22.62 14.28
CA GLY A 193 -13.08 -21.73 13.33
C GLY A 193 -12.65 -20.26 13.35
N TYR A 194 -11.72 -19.84 14.21
CA TYR A 194 -11.17 -18.47 14.18
C TYR A 194 -9.89 -18.38 13.35
N VAL A 195 -9.07 -19.43 13.39
CA VAL A 195 -7.82 -19.54 12.65
C VAL A 195 -7.88 -20.75 11.72
N ILE A 196 -7.56 -20.54 10.45
CA ILE A 196 -7.39 -21.59 9.45
C ILE A 196 -5.91 -21.70 9.11
N PRO A 197 -5.22 -22.79 9.48
CA PRO A 197 -3.81 -23.00 9.18
C PRO A 197 -3.48 -22.80 7.70
N ASN A 198 -2.42 -22.06 7.40
CA ASN A 198 -1.97 -21.71 6.04
C ASN A 198 -2.98 -20.87 5.24
N ASN A 199 -4.01 -20.33 5.87
CA ASN A 199 -5.01 -19.51 5.21
C ASN A 199 -5.34 -18.29 6.07
N LEU A 200 -4.46 -17.30 5.99
CA LEU A 200 -4.59 -16.04 6.73
C LEU A 200 -5.86 -15.28 6.33
N ALA A 201 -6.10 -15.11 5.03
CA ALA A 201 -7.28 -14.43 4.51
C ALA A 201 -8.61 -15.12 4.88
N GLY A 202 -8.61 -16.45 5.01
CA GLY A 202 -9.77 -17.21 5.47
C GLY A 202 -9.92 -17.29 6.99
N SER A 203 -8.98 -16.76 7.76
CA SER A 203 -9.02 -16.80 9.22
C SER A 203 -9.86 -15.64 9.75
N LEU A 204 -11.01 -15.95 10.35
CA LEU A 204 -11.92 -14.96 10.93
C LEU A 204 -11.22 -14.04 11.96
N LEU A 205 -10.26 -14.56 12.72
CA LEU A 205 -9.46 -13.74 13.65
C LEU A 205 -8.79 -12.57 12.91
N TRP A 206 -8.19 -12.86 11.76
CA TRP A 206 -7.41 -11.89 11.00
C TRP A 206 -8.31 -10.94 10.21
N GLU A 207 -9.40 -11.45 9.62
CA GLU A 207 -10.44 -10.63 8.98
C GLU A 207 -10.91 -9.50 9.90
N ARG A 208 -11.18 -9.83 11.17
CA ARG A 208 -11.67 -8.86 12.18
C ARG A 208 -10.61 -7.87 12.66
N ILE A 209 -9.34 -8.23 12.55
CA ILE A 209 -8.23 -7.33 12.85
C ILE A 209 -8.08 -6.29 11.74
N ILE A 210 -8.14 -6.74 10.48
CA ILE A 210 -7.94 -5.89 9.32
C ILE A 210 -9.15 -4.99 9.04
N ASP A 211 -10.38 -5.46 9.27
CA ASP A 211 -11.58 -4.63 9.12
C ASP A 211 -11.78 -3.60 10.27
N GLY A 212 -10.90 -3.62 11.27
CA GLY A 212 -10.94 -2.70 12.42
C GLY A 212 -12.08 -2.97 13.40
N THR A 213 -12.87 -4.04 13.23
CA THR A 213 -13.93 -4.38 14.18
C THR A 213 -13.40 -4.99 15.48
N MET A 214 -12.18 -5.55 15.46
CA MET A 214 -11.50 -6.12 16.61
C MET A 214 -10.00 -5.76 16.65
N PRO A 215 -9.47 -5.30 17.78
CA PRO A 215 -10.20 -4.95 19.00
C PRO A 215 -11.11 -3.72 18.79
N PRO A 216 -12.21 -3.56 19.56
CA PRO A 216 -13.15 -2.47 19.34
C PRO A 216 -12.51 -1.09 19.52
N ALA A 217 -13.08 -0.10 18.82
CA ALA A 217 -12.60 1.27 18.65
C ALA A 217 -11.87 1.85 19.89
N GLY A 218 -10.63 2.29 19.67
CA GLY A 218 -9.72 2.83 20.68
C GLY A 218 -8.73 1.81 21.27
N MET A 219 -8.87 0.52 20.93
CA MET A 219 -7.88 -0.51 21.22
C MET A 219 -7.25 -0.98 19.90
N ASN A 220 -5.97 -0.67 19.69
CA ASN A 220 -5.27 -1.06 18.47
C ASN A 220 -4.25 -2.17 18.78
N LEU A 221 -4.20 -3.13 17.86
CA LEU A 221 -3.10 -4.09 17.80
C LEU A 221 -1.87 -3.40 17.21
N SER A 222 -0.70 -3.52 17.84
CA SER A 222 0.55 -3.04 17.22
C SER A 222 0.93 -3.90 16.01
N ALA A 223 1.70 -3.38 15.06
CA ALA A 223 2.29 -4.14 13.94
C ALA A 223 3.01 -5.38 14.40
N GLU A 224 3.81 -5.27 15.45
CA GLU A 224 4.60 -6.40 15.90
C GLU A 224 3.69 -7.56 16.31
N ASP A 225 2.67 -7.26 17.11
CA ASP A 225 1.65 -8.23 17.49
C ASP A 225 0.84 -8.73 16.27
N ALA A 226 0.48 -7.85 15.33
CA ALA A 226 -0.21 -8.23 14.09
C ALA A 226 0.65 -9.17 13.23
N GLN A 227 1.94 -8.86 13.08
CA GLN A 227 2.92 -9.63 12.33
C GLN A 227 3.18 -11.00 12.99
N ILE A 228 3.21 -11.07 14.32
CA ILE A 228 3.30 -12.35 15.04
C ILE A 228 2.10 -13.23 14.68
N LEU A 229 0.88 -12.66 14.67
CA LEU A 229 -0.32 -13.40 14.30
C LEU A 229 -0.29 -13.84 12.83
N SER A 230 -0.03 -12.92 11.89
CA SER A 230 -0.06 -13.22 10.46
C SER A 230 0.98 -14.25 10.05
N SER A 231 2.21 -14.11 10.54
CA SER A 231 3.30 -15.05 10.26
C SER A 231 3.02 -16.46 10.82
N TRP A 232 2.50 -16.56 12.05
CA TRP A 232 2.15 -17.85 12.65
C TRP A 232 1.02 -18.55 11.89
N VAL A 233 -0.05 -17.85 11.52
CA VAL A 233 -1.16 -18.44 10.75
C VAL A 233 -0.68 -18.90 9.38
N THR A 234 0.10 -18.07 8.68
CA THR A 234 0.66 -18.37 7.36
C THR A 234 1.59 -19.58 7.41
N ALA A 235 2.33 -19.75 8.50
CA ALA A 235 3.22 -20.89 8.72
C ALA A 235 2.51 -22.17 9.21
N GLY A 236 1.18 -22.20 9.16
CA GLY A 236 0.39 -23.39 9.49
C GLY A 236 -0.07 -23.45 10.94
N ALA A 237 -0.03 -22.33 11.66
CA ALA A 237 -0.58 -22.18 13.01
C ALA A 237 -0.14 -23.30 13.98
N LEU A 238 1.16 -23.57 14.04
CA LEU A 238 1.73 -24.69 14.79
C LEU A 238 1.65 -24.49 16.31
N ASN A 239 1.45 -25.57 17.08
CA ASN A 239 1.56 -25.55 18.54
C ASN A 239 3.01 -25.79 18.98
N ASN A 240 3.83 -24.73 18.99
CA ASN A 240 5.28 -24.78 19.21
C ASN A 240 5.77 -23.78 20.26
#